data_AF-A0A7Y3EK68-F1
#
_entry.id   AF-A0A7Y3EK68-F1
#
_cell.length_a   1.000
_cell.length_b   1.000
_cell.length_c   1.000
_cell.angle_alpha   90.00
_cell.angle_beta   90.00
_cell.angle_gamma   90.00
#
_symmetry.space_group_name_H-M   'P 1'
#
loop_
_entity.id
_entity.type
_entity.pdbx_description
1 polymer ?
#
loop_
_entity_poly.entity_id
_entity_poly.type
_entity_poly.pdbx_seq_one_letter_code
_entity_poly.pdbx_strand_id
1 'polypeptide(L)'
;MGLFKLRKNKKFEYTPRYWDDKGEGSPYKFKHKFDEHRKTIGNQGLKGKFNNAIDDLNSEPDEGVNKRLLIIVAILILIFLFIIDFDLSIFFK
;
A
#
# COMPACT_ATOMS: atom_id res chain seq x y z
N MET A 1 23.23 -17.16 5.33
CA MET A 1 22.28 -17.24 4.20
C MET A 1 21.24 -18.28 4.57
N GLY A 2 19.96 -17.92 4.72
CA GLY A 2 18.91 -18.84 5.16
C GLY A 2 18.35 -19.67 4.00
N LEU A 3 17.93 -20.90 4.32
CA LEU A 3 17.49 -21.96 3.39
C LEU A 3 16.35 -21.57 2.43
N PHE A 4 15.62 -20.48 2.72
CA PHE A 4 14.44 -20.05 1.96
C PHE A 4 14.58 -18.69 1.25
N LYS A 5 15.79 -18.11 1.18
CA LYS A 5 15.97 -16.83 0.46
C LYS A 5 16.42 -17.07 -0.98
N LEU A 6 15.52 -16.82 -1.93
CA LEU A 6 15.87 -16.74 -3.35
C LEU A 6 16.89 -15.61 -3.58
N ARG A 7 17.83 -15.86 -4.51
CA ARG A 7 18.81 -14.87 -4.93
C ARG A 7 18.09 -13.73 -5.65
N LYS A 8 18.32 -12.49 -5.21
CA LYS A 8 17.77 -11.29 -5.86
C LYS A 8 18.45 -11.07 -7.22
N ASN A 9 17.71 -10.52 -8.19
CA ASN A 9 18.28 -10.13 -9.49
C ASN A 9 19.35 -9.06 -9.31
N LYS A 10 20.46 -9.18 -10.07
CA LYS A 10 21.49 -8.14 -10.13
C LYS A 10 20.89 -6.89 -10.78
N LYS A 11 21.07 -5.72 -10.15
CA LYS A 11 20.68 -4.42 -10.71
C LYS A 11 21.95 -3.76 -11.25
N PHE A 12 21.88 -3.22 -12.47
CA PHE A 12 22.97 -2.43 -13.03
C PHE A 12 22.88 -1.01 -12.48
N GLU A 13 23.94 -0.53 -11.83
CA GLU A 13 24.01 0.81 -11.26
C GLU A 13 25.18 1.55 -11.93
N TYR A 14 24.86 2.64 -12.62
CA TYR A 14 25.84 3.48 -13.31
C TYR A 14 25.83 4.88 -12.69
N THR A 15 26.97 5.31 -12.17
CA THR A 15 27.16 6.65 -11.60
C THR A 15 28.10 7.46 -12.51
N PRO A 16 27.62 8.54 -13.15
CA PRO A 16 28.47 9.38 -13.99
C PRO A 16 29.47 10.17 -13.14
N ARG A 17 30.69 10.39 -13.66
CA ARG A 17 31.80 10.99 -12.90
C ARG A 17 31.59 12.46 -12.49
N TYR A 18 30.80 13.21 -13.27
CA TYR A 18 30.54 14.65 -13.06
C TYR A 18 29.08 14.94 -12.73
N TRP A 19 28.30 13.91 -12.41
CA TRP A 19 26.88 14.07 -12.08
C TRP A 19 26.73 14.19 -10.57
N ASP A 20 26.19 15.31 -10.12
CA ASP A 20 25.74 15.47 -8.75
C ASP A 20 24.26 15.07 -8.68
N ASP A 21 24.03 13.95 -8.03
CA ASP A 21 22.69 13.43 -7.80
C ASP A 21 22.06 14.26 -6.67
N LYS A 22 21.32 15.31 -7.03
CA LYS A 22 20.52 16.15 -6.11
C LYS A 22 19.36 15.38 -5.43
N GLY A 23 19.50 14.07 -5.22
CA GLY A 23 18.54 13.17 -4.60
C GLY A 23 17.57 12.49 -5.58
N GLU A 24 17.73 12.65 -6.89
CA GLU A 24 16.79 12.16 -7.93
C GLU A 24 17.20 10.81 -8.56
N GLY A 25 18.42 10.35 -8.32
CA GLY A 25 19.00 9.13 -8.86
C GLY A 25 19.87 9.36 -10.10
N SER A 26 20.52 8.28 -10.57
CA SER A 26 21.21 8.27 -11.86
C SER A 26 20.22 8.41 -13.03
N PRO A 27 20.47 9.31 -14.00
CA PRO A 27 19.61 9.50 -15.19
C PRO A 27 19.62 8.29 -16.13
N TYR A 28 20.59 7.39 -15.98
CA TYR A 28 20.71 6.16 -16.77
C TYR A 28 20.07 4.94 -16.10
N LYS A 29 19.37 5.14 -14.99
CA LYS A 29 18.66 4.07 -14.30
C LYS A 29 17.50 3.60 -15.18
N PHE A 30 17.53 2.32 -15.59
CA PHE A 30 16.39 1.67 -16.23
C PHE A 30 15.22 1.60 -15.24
N LYS A 31 14.36 2.63 -15.25
CA LYS A 31 13.08 2.67 -14.53
C LYS A 31 11.96 2.38 -15.53
N HIS A 32 10.92 1.68 -15.09
CA HIS A 32 9.69 1.58 -15.88
C HIS A 32 8.99 2.94 -15.90
N LYS A 33 8.30 3.30 -16.99
CA LYS A 33 7.54 4.57 -17.12
C LYS A 33 6.49 4.82 -16.03
N PHE A 34 6.13 3.78 -15.28
CA PHE A 34 5.13 3.83 -14.21
C PHE A 34 5.74 3.51 -12.84
N ASP A 35 7.06 3.33 -12.73
CA ASP A 35 7.69 3.05 -11.43
C ASP A 35 7.47 4.20 -10.44
N GLU A 36 7.37 5.44 -10.94
CA GLU A 36 7.15 6.63 -10.12
C GLU A 36 5.73 6.72 -9.55
N HIS A 37 4.76 6.07 -10.20
CA HIS A 37 3.35 6.05 -9.76
C HIS A 37 2.99 4.77 -8.99
N ARG A 38 3.93 3.83 -8.83
CA ARG A 38 3.68 2.56 -8.12
C ARG A 38 3.95 2.69 -6.63
N LYS A 39 2.91 2.89 -5.84
CA LYS A 39 2.99 2.83 -4.37
C LYS A 39 3.11 1.39 -3.81
N THR A 40 2.76 0.38 -4.62
CA THR A 40 2.59 -1.02 -4.19
C THR A 40 3.85 -1.90 -4.28
N ILE A 41 4.90 -1.45 -4.98
CA ILE A 41 6.13 -2.25 -5.17
C ILE A 41 7.20 -1.84 -4.16
N GLY A 42 7.52 -2.74 -3.23
CA GLY A 42 8.54 -2.54 -2.20
C GLY A 42 8.17 -3.22 -0.89
N ASN A 43 9.15 -3.50 -0.03
CA ASN A 43 8.86 -3.99 1.32
C ASN A 43 8.42 -2.81 2.22
N GLN A 44 7.25 -2.25 1.93
CA GLN A 44 6.60 -1.23 2.74
C GLN A 44 6.24 -1.89 4.08
N GLY A 45 6.88 -1.49 5.17
CA GLY A 45 6.52 -1.96 6.51
C GLY A 45 5.06 -1.60 6.86
N LEU A 46 4.57 -2.04 8.03
CA LEU A 46 3.18 -1.80 8.46
C LEU A 46 2.77 -0.32 8.37
N LYS A 47 3.64 0.59 8.79
CA LYS A 47 3.42 2.05 8.69
C LYS A 47 3.28 2.54 7.24
N GLY A 48 4.11 2.04 6.33
CA GLY A 48 4.04 2.42 4.91
C GLY A 48 2.75 1.92 4.26
N LYS A 49 2.31 0.71 4.60
CA LYS A 49 1.01 0.18 4.16
C LYS A 49 -0.17 1.02 4.64
N PHE A 50 -0.14 1.45 5.91
CA PHE A 50 -1.20 2.27 6.50
C PHE A 50 -1.28 3.65 5.85
N ASN A 51 -0.14 4.33 5.70
CA ASN A 51 -0.08 5.64 5.06
C ASN A 51 -0.53 5.57 3.59
N ASN A 52 -0.05 4.59 2.83
CA ASN A 52 -0.48 4.42 1.44
C ASN A 52 -2.00 4.16 1.33
N ALA A 53 -2.57 3.36 2.23
CA ALA A 53 -4.01 3.10 2.23
C ALA A 53 -4.84 4.36 2.56
N ILE A 54 -4.35 5.22 3.47
CA ILE A 54 -4.98 6.51 3.75
C ILE A 54 -4.86 7.44 2.53
N ASP A 55 -3.69 7.53 1.93
CA ASP A 55 -3.47 8.36 0.75
C ASP A 55 -4.35 7.90 -0.43
N ASP A 56 -4.50 6.59 -0.61
CA ASP A 56 -5.35 6.00 -1.65
C ASP A 56 -6.85 6.20 -1.37
N LEU A 57 -7.26 6.25 -0.09
CA LEU A 57 -8.63 6.62 0.29
C LEU A 57 -8.95 8.10 0.01
N ASN A 58 -7.95 8.98 0.14
CA ASN A 58 -8.11 10.41 -0.10
C ASN A 58 -7.92 10.81 -1.58
N SER A 59 -7.27 9.98 -2.39
CA SER A 59 -7.05 10.25 -3.81
C SER A 59 -8.31 9.91 -4.62
N GLU A 60 -8.87 10.92 -5.30
CA GLU A 60 -10.04 10.84 -6.19
C GLU A 60 -11.25 10.09 -5.62
N PRO A 61 -12.22 10.78 -4.99
CA PRO A 61 -13.40 10.16 -4.44
C PRO A 61 -14.32 9.67 -5.57
N ASP A 62 -14.11 8.45 -6.04
CA ASP A 62 -15.13 7.72 -6.78
C ASP A 62 -16.23 7.34 -5.78
N GLU A 63 -17.35 8.09 -5.81
CA GLU A 63 -18.49 7.86 -4.94
C GLU A 63 -19.02 6.42 -5.00
N GLY A 64 -18.86 5.73 -6.14
CA GLY A 64 -19.26 4.34 -6.32
C GLY A 64 -18.39 3.37 -5.53
N VAL A 65 -17.08 3.59 -5.51
CA VAL A 65 -16.12 2.76 -4.76
C VAL A 65 -16.32 2.95 -3.26
N ASN A 66 -16.49 4.18 -2.80
CA ASN A 66 -16.68 4.49 -1.38
C ASN A 66 -17.96 3.88 -0.81
N LYS A 67 -19.07 3.91 -1.56
CA LYS A 67 -20.34 3.25 -1.15
C LYS A 67 -20.19 1.74 -1.04
N ARG A 68 -19.54 1.09 -2.01
CA ARG A 68 -19.30 -0.36 -1.98
C ARG A 68 -18.40 -0.76 -0.82
N LEU A 69 -17.34 0.00 -0.57
CA LEU A 69 -16.43 -0.23 0.56
C LEU A 69 -17.18 -0.16 1.89
N LEU A 70 -18.01 0.87 2.08
CA LEU A 70 -18.84 1.03 3.29
C LEU A 70 -19.78 -0.16 3.48
N ILE A 71 -20.48 -0.60 2.42
CA ILE A 71 -21.36 -1.77 2.47
C ILE A 71 -20.59 -3.03 2.88
N ILE A 72 -19.41 -3.27 2.29
CA ILE A 72 -18.55 -4.43 2.64
C ILE A 72 -18.14 -4.38 4.11
N VAL A 73 -17.69 -3.23 4.61
CA VAL A 73 -17.30 -3.04 6.01
C VAL A 73 -18.48 -3.27 6.96
N ALA A 74 -19.66 -2.73 6.63
CA ALA A 74 -20.87 -2.93 7.43
C ALA A 74 -21.27 -4.41 7.53
N ILE A 75 -21.21 -5.16 6.41
CA ILE A 75 -21.50 -6.60 6.39
C ILE A 75 -20.49 -7.38 7.23
N LEU A 76 -19.19 -7.08 7.10
CA LEU A 76 -18.15 -7.74 7.88
C LEU A 76 -18.32 -7.51 9.39
N ILE A 77 -18.69 -6.29 9.79
CA ILE A 77 -18.99 -5.98 11.20
C ILE A 77 -20.22 -6.77 11.67
N LEU A 78 -21.28 -6.84 10.86
CA LEU A 78 -22.49 -7.58 11.21
C LEU A 78 -22.19 -9.08 11.41
N ILE A 79 -21.44 -9.70 10.49
CA ILE A 79 -21.02 -11.10 10.61
C ILE A 79 -20.16 -11.31 11.86
N PHE A 80 -19.22 -10.40 12.12
CA PHE A 80 -18.38 -10.47 13.32
C PHE A 80 -19.22 -10.42 14.60
N LEU A 81 -20.15 -9.48 14.70
CA LEU A 81 -21.05 -9.32 15.84
C LEU A 81 -21.96 -10.53 16.05
N PHE A 82 -22.40 -11.16 14.95
CA PHE A 82 -23.19 -12.38 14.99
C PHE A 82 -22.40 -13.58 15.54
N ILE A 83 -21.12 -13.73 15.19
CA ILE A 83 -20.29 -14.85 15.67
C ILE A 83 -20.08 -14.80 17.20
N ILE A 84 -20.03 -13.61 17.78
CA ILE A 84 -19.77 -13.42 19.21
C ILE A 84 -21.05 -13.23 20.04
N ASP A 85 -22.23 -13.38 19.43
CA ASP A 85 -23.55 -13.12 20.05
C ASP A 85 -23.59 -11.75 20.76
N PHE A 86 -23.04 -10.72 20.12
CA PHE A 86 -22.93 -9.40 20.74
C PHE A 86 -24.29 -8.71 20.85
N ASP A 87 -24.67 -8.31 22.06
CA ASP A 87 -25.92 -7.61 22.32
C ASP A 87 -25.85 -6.13 21.89
N LEU A 88 -26.54 -5.79 20.80
CA LEU A 88 -26.62 -4.43 20.27
C LEU A 88 -27.50 -3.50 21.13
N SER A 89 -28.31 -4.08 22.02
CA SER A 89 -29.21 -3.33 22.91
C SER A 89 -28.45 -2.45 23.90
N ILE A 90 -27.15 -2.74 24.14
CA ILE A 90 -26.28 -1.95 25.02
C ILE A 90 -26.12 -0.49 24.57
N PHE A 91 -26.33 -0.19 23.29
CA PHE A 91 -26.18 1.16 22.74
C PHE A 91 -27.47 2.00 22.77
N PHE A 92 -28.63 1.41 23.08
CA PHE A 92 -29.93 2.08 23.08
C PHE A 92 -30.45 2.45 24.49
N LYS A 93 -29.56 2.42 25.48
CA LYS A 93 -29.81 2.84 26.86
C LYS A 93 -29.18 4.20 27.12
#